data_AF-A0A959PN50-F1
#
_entry.id   AF-A0A959PN50-F1
#
_cell.length_a   1.000
_cell.length_b   1.000
_cell.length_c   1.000
_cell.angle_alpha   90.00
_cell.angle_beta   90.00
_cell.angle_gamma   90.00
#
_symmetry.space_group_name_H-M   'P 1'
#
loop_
_entity.id
_entity.type
_entity.pdbx_description
1 polymer ?
#
loop_
_entity_poly.entity_id
_entity_poly.type
_entity_poly.pdbx_seq_one_letter_code
_entity_poly.pdbx_strand_id
1 'polypeptide(L)' 'MITVDSNYRQILLEALEDLMYKISLQLNEMKGGPLTGERKKLTKKQKQLEELQHLITQAQ' A
#
# COMPACT_ATOMS: atom_id res chain seq x y z
N MET A 1 4.31 -8.75 15.76
CA MET A 1 5.36 -9.24 14.85
C MET A 1 4.66 -10.20 13.88
N ILE A 2 4.71 -9.93 12.58
CA ILE A 2 4.13 -10.84 11.59
C ILE A 2 5.18 -11.87 11.18
N THR A 3 4.74 -13.11 11.02
CA THR A 3 5.57 -14.20 10.50
C THR A 3 5.19 -14.41 9.05
N VAL A 4 6.16 -14.33 8.15
CA VAL A 4 5.95 -14.51 6.71
C VAL A 4 6.89 -15.61 6.25
N ASP A 5 6.32 -16.71 5.77
CA ASP A 5 7.10 -17.76 5.13
C ASP A 5 7.93 -17.15 3.98
N SER A 6 9.24 -17.38 4.04
CA SER A 6 10.23 -16.81 3.13
C SER A 6 9.92 -17.10 1.66
N ASN A 7 9.25 -18.22 1.37
CA ASN A 7 8.88 -18.61 0.01
C ASN A 7 7.82 -17.66 -0.59
N TYR A 8 6.99 -17.04 0.24
CA TYR A 8 5.92 -16.13 -0.21
C TYR A 8 6.28 -14.65 -0.03
N ARG A 9 7.38 -14.33 0.64
CA ARG A 9 7.75 -12.93 0.92
C ARG A 9 7.84 -12.08 -0.34
N GLN A 10 8.50 -12.60 -1.38
CA GLN A 10 8.70 -11.87 -2.63
C GLN A 10 7.36 -11.60 -3.34
N ILE A 11 6.53 -12.62 -3.55
CA ILE A 11 5.24 -12.45 -4.23
C ILE A 11 4.28 -11.54 -3.45
N LEU A 12 4.37 -11.51 -2.12
CA LEU A 12 3.59 -10.59 -1.29
C LEU A 12 4.05 -9.14 -1.46
N LEU A 13 5.37 -8.91 -1.54
CA LEU A 13 5.91 -7.57 -1.78
C LEU A 13 5.56 -7.06 -3.19
N GLU A 14 5.69 -7.91 -4.22
CA GLU A 14 5.29 -7.59 -5.58
C GLU A 14 3.79 -7.23 -5.66
N ALA A 15 2.93 -8.02 -5.01
CA ALA A 15 1.49 -7.73 -4.95
C ALA A 15 1.18 -6.41 -4.23
N LEU A 16 1.95 -6.05 -3.19
CA LEU A 16 1.80 -4.77 -2.49
C LEU A 16 2.24 -3.59 -3.36
N GLU A 17 3.34 -3.73 -4.10
CA GLU A 17 3.81 -2.70 -5.03
C GLU A 17 2.78 -2.42 -6.12
N ASP A 18 2.21 -3.46 -6.72
CA ASP A 18 1.12 -3.34 -7.69
C ASP A 18 -0.11 -2.62 -7.11
N LEU A 19 -0.48 -2.94 -5.87
CA LEU A 19 -1.62 -2.31 -5.21
C LEU A 19 -1.35 -0.84 -4.88
N MET A 20 -0.15 -0.51 -4.40
CA MET A 20 0.28 0.87 -4.15
C MET A 20 0.30 1.68 -5.45
N TYR A 21 0.81 1.11 -6.54
CA TYR A 21 0.80 1.75 -7.86
C TYR A 21 -0.63 2.10 -8.29
N LYS A 22 -1.57 1.16 -8.21
CA LYS A 22 -2.99 1.39 -8.56
C LYS A 22 -3.62 2.51 -7.71
N ILE A 23 -3.34 2.55 -6.41
CA ILE A 23 -3.84 3.63 -5.53
C ILE A 23 -3.20 4.97 -5.90
N SER A 24 -1.93 4.99 -6.27
CA SER A 24 -1.24 6.21 -6.68
C SER A 24 -1.87 6.82 -7.95
N LEU A 25 -2.27 5.98 -8.91
CA LEU A 25 -3.01 6.42 -10.09
C LEU A 25 -4.34 7.07 -9.72
N GLN A 26 -5.13 6.42 -8.86
CA GLN A 26 -6.41 6.96 -8.40
C GLN A 26 -6.25 8.28 -7.64
N LEU A 27 -5.24 8.39 -6.77
CA LEU A 27 -4.96 9.63 -6.05
C LEU A 27 -4.46 10.74 -6.97
N ASN A 28 -3.75 10.39 -8.04
CA ASN A 28 -3.25 11.35 -9.01
C ASN A 28 -4.39 12.01 -9.80
N GLU A 29 -5.44 11.27 -10.14
CA GLU A 29 -6.66 11.81 -10.76
C GLU A 29 -7.37 12.86 -9.87
N MET A 30 -7.20 12.75 -8.55
CA MET A 30 -7.80 13.67 -7.56
C MET A 30 -6.84 14.78 -7.11
N LYS A 31 -5.64 14.87 -7.69
CA LYS A 31 -4.59 15.80 -7.27
C LYS A 31 -4.96 17.24 -7.60
N GLY A 32 -4.69 18.15 -6.67
CA GLY A 32 -5.07 19.56 -6.80
C GLY A 32 -6.56 19.84 -6.57
N GLY A 33 -7.41 18.81 -6.55
CA GLY A 33 -8.82 18.90 -6.21
C GLY A 33 -9.09 19.00 -4.70
N PRO A 34 -10.35 19.22 -4.30
CA PRO A 34 -10.77 19.27 -2.91
C PRO A 34 -10.51 17.96 -2.17
N LEU A 35 -10.38 18.05 -0.86
CA LEU A 35 -10.02 16.92 0.00
C LEU A 35 -11.28 16.10 0.36
N THR A 36 -11.76 15.33 -0.62
CA THR A 36 -12.99 14.53 -0.52
C THR A 36 -12.83 13.34 0.44
N GLY A 37 -13.96 12.79 0.90
CA GLY A 37 -13.97 11.59 1.74
C GLY A 37 -13.31 10.39 1.06
N GLU A 38 -13.46 10.26 -0.26
CA GLU A 38 -12.81 9.23 -1.05
C GLU A 38 -11.29 9.40 -1.10
N ARG A 39 -10.80 10.62 -1.39
CA ARG A 39 -9.37 10.92 -1.35
C ARG A 39 -8.76 10.60 0.02
N LYS A 40 -9.45 10.94 1.11
CA LYS A 40 -9.02 10.57 2.48
C LYS A 40 -8.93 9.06 2.67
N LYS A 41 -9.90 8.30 2.18
CA LYS A 41 -9.90 6.82 2.25
C LYS A 41 -8.73 6.23 1.48
N LEU A 42 -8.49 6.70 0.25
CA LEU A 42 -7.37 6.24 -0.57
C LEU A 42 -6.02 6.58 0.04
N THR A 43 -5.82 7.80 0.56
CA THR A 43 -4.60 8.17 1.28
C THR A 43 -4.40 7.33 2.54
N LYS A 44 -5.47 7.04 3.29
CA LYS A 44 -5.38 6.14 4.46
C LYS A 44 -4.96 4.74 4.02
N LYS A 45 -5.56 4.22 2.95
CA LYS A 45 -5.24 2.90 2.41
C LYS A 45 -3.79 2.83 1.94
N GLN A 46 -3.28 3.85 1.25
CA GLN A 46 -1.87 3.94 0.86
C GLN A 46 -0.94 3.79 2.07
N LYS A 47 -1.18 4.56 3.15
CA LYS A 47 -0.38 4.47 4.38
C LYS A 47 -0.40 3.09 5.03
N GLN A 48 -1.58 2.45 5.05
CA GLN A 48 -1.70 1.09 5.60
C GLN A 48 -0.91 0.06 4.78
N LEU A 49 -0.77 0.27 3.47
CA LEU A 49 0.02 -0.61 2.61
C LEU A 49 1.52 -0.37 2.78
N GLU A 50 1.95 0.88 2.91
CA GLU A 50 3.34 1.23 3.23
C GLU A 50 3.75 0.60 4.57
N GLU A 51 2.89 0.68 5.59
CA GLU A 51 3.12 0.02 6.88
C GLU A 51 3.19 -1.51 6.74
N LEU A 52 2.29 -2.11 5.98
CA LEU A 52 2.30 -3.55 5.74
C LEU A 52 3.57 -3.99 4.97
N GLN A 53 4.00 -3.22 3.97
CA GLN A 53 5.25 -3.48 3.24
C GLN A 53 6.44 -3.48 4.20
N HIS A 54 6.56 -2.46 5.06
CA HIS A 54 7.60 -2.40 6.09
C HIS A 54 7.57 -3.61 7.02
N LEU A 55 6.39 -4.02 7.47
CA LEU A 55 6.24 -5.20 8.33
C LEU A 55 6.66 -6.49 7.62
N ILE A 56 6.34 -6.67 6.33
CA ILE A 56 6.70 -7.87 5.56
C ILE A 56 8.20 -7.90 5.27
N THR A 57 8.80 -6.75 4.95
CA THR A 57 10.25 -6.64 4.74
C THR A 57 11.03 -7.00 6.02
N GLN A 58 10.51 -6.62 7.19
CA GLN A 58 11.13 -6.89 8.50
C GLN A 58 10.70 -8.24 9.11
N ALA A 59 9.78 -8.97 8.48
CA ALA A 59 9.33 -10.25 8.98
C ALA A 59 10.50 -11.24 9.04
N GLN A 60 10.54 -12.03 10.12
CA GLN A 60 11.46 -13.16 10.25
C GLN A 60 11.02 -14.28 9.31
#